data_AF-A0A8H5P5G6-F1
#
_entry.id   AF-A0A8H5P5G6-F1
#
_cell.length_a   1.000
_cell.length_b   1.000
_cell.length_c   1.000
_cell.angle_alpha   90.00
_cell.angle_beta   90.00
_cell.angle_gamma   90.00
#
_symmetry.space_group_name_H-M   'P 1'
#
loop_
_entity.id
_entity.type
_entity.pdbx_description
1 polymer ?
#
loop_
_entity_poly.entity_id
_entity_poly.type
_entity_poly.pdbx_seq_one_letter_code
_entity_poly.pdbx_strand_id
1 'polypeptide(L)'
;MTSPQRAPRVCRICKAKKKACDKELPTCSYCFKRGFNCVYENESDSPPISDDVAQVFKPWSLTLFPMAISPLTLDKTMAYHMHYMYRVVGQSRLQAGKRFLDNFQRWLPVIAPRCLHEHIELSQQGLPGADVSVLLLAVCLVTLRSGGDLGDPLFHHSAVHVTVKTLHAQVQAIMHASIALIQSGVILSAYEYATGQTDSAYISIAACIRMAQVVGVETAYEKLGAVQEETRLQATSE
;
A
#
# COMPACT_ATOMS: atom_id res chain seq x y z
N MET A 1 -46.47 -20.92 -2.41
CA MET A 1 -46.04 -19.84 -3.32
C MET A 1 -44.93 -19.07 -2.62
N THR A 2 -43.68 -19.35 -2.94
CA THR A 2 -42.50 -18.70 -2.35
C THR A 2 -42.33 -17.32 -2.99
N SER A 3 -42.38 -16.26 -2.18
CA SER A 3 -42.14 -14.89 -2.64
C SER A 3 -40.72 -14.78 -3.21
N PRO A 4 -40.50 -14.16 -4.38
CA PRO A 4 -39.17 -14.04 -4.97
C PRO A 4 -38.29 -13.17 -4.07
N GLN A 5 -37.14 -13.71 -3.66
CA GLN A 5 -36.13 -12.94 -2.93
C GLN A 5 -35.55 -11.88 -3.86
N ARG A 6 -35.65 -10.61 -3.46
CA ARG A 6 -35.16 -9.46 -4.23
C ARG A 6 -33.89 -8.90 -3.59
N ALA A 7 -32.93 -8.54 -4.42
CA ALA A 7 -31.74 -7.84 -3.98
C ALA A 7 -32.08 -6.41 -3.53
N PRO A 8 -31.39 -5.86 -2.51
CA PRO A 8 -31.63 -4.49 -2.04
C PRO A 8 -31.23 -3.45 -3.09
N ARG A 9 -30.14 -3.71 -3.82
CA ARG A 9 -29.54 -2.79 -4.80
C ARG A 9 -29.64 -3.34 -6.23
N VAL A 10 -29.48 -2.43 -7.20
CA VAL A 10 -29.39 -2.79 -8.63
C VAL A 10 -28.05 -3.50 -8.89
N CYS A 11 -28.06 -4.57 -9.71
CA CYS A 11 -26.83 -5.28 -10.06
C CYS A 11 -25.83 -4.40 -10.83
N ARG A 12 -24.54 -4.75 -10.77
CA ARG A 12 -23.44 -3.95 -11.36
C ARG A 12 -23.59 -3.75 -12.87
N ILE A 13 -24.08 -4.75 -13.59
CA ILE A 13 -24.26 -4.68 -15.05
C ILE A 13 -25.36 -3.69 -15.43
N CYS A 14 -26.54 -3.77 -14.81
CA CYS A 14 -27.62 -2.84 -15.08
C CYS A 14 -27.27 -1.40 -14.68
N LYS A 15 -26.52 -1.24 -13.58
CA LYS A 15 -25.98 0.06 -13.13
C LYS A 15 -25.02 0.65 -14.17
N ALA A 16 -24.07 -0.15 -14.68
CA ALA A 16 -23.10 0.28 -15.70
C ALA A 16 -23.75 0.56 -17.07
N LYS A 17 -24.71 -0.28 -17.49
CA LYS A 17 -25.43 -0.15 -18.77
C LYS A 17 -26.59 0.84 -18.72
N LYS A 18 -26.89 1.43 -17.54
CA LYS A 18 -28.04 2.31 -17.29
C LYS A 18 -29.36 1.68 -17.79
N LYS A 19 -29.60 0.42 -17.44
CA LYS A 19 -30.81 -0.34 -17.81
C LYS A 19 -31.64 -0.68 -16.58
N ALA A 20 -32.96 -0.84 -16.79
CA ALA A 20 -33.88 -1.25 -15.74
C ALA A 20 -33.51 -2.64 -15.20
N CYS A 21 -33.50 -2.78 -13.88
CA CYS A 21 -33.17 -4.01 -13.17
C CYS A 21 -34.32 -4.39 -12.25
N ASP A 22 -34.84 -5.58 -12.45
CA ASP A 22 -35.90 -6.23 -11.68
C ASP A 22 -35.44 -6.75 -10.31
N LYS A 23 -34.12 -6.75 -10.06
CA LYS A 23 -33.47 -7.13 -8.79
C LYS A 23 -33.78 -8.55 -8.31
N GLU A 24 -34.20 -9.44 -9.19
CA GLU A 24 -34.44 -10.85 -8.84
C GLU A 24 -33.13 -11.58 -8.53
N LEU A 25 -33.15 -12.42 -7.49
CA LEU A 25 -32.04 -13.30 -7.15
C LEU A 25 -32.28 -14.70 -7.75
N PRO A 26 -31.22 -15.40 -8.23
CA PRO A 26 -29.81 -15.01 -8.19
C PRO A 26 -29.38 -14.06 -9.32
N THR A 27 -30.16 -13.93 -10.39
CA THR A 27 -29.83 -13.10 -11.56
C THR A 27 -31.05 -12.30 -12.01
N CYS A 28 -30.86 -11.01 -12.33
CA CYS A 28 -31.95 -10.20 -12.87
C CYS A 28 -32.29 -10.62 -14.31
N SER A 29 -33.56 -10.43 -14.69
CA SER A 29 -34.13 -10.74 -16.00
C SER A 29 -33.37 -10.10 -17.16
N TYR A 30 -32.84 -8.88 -16.98
CA TYR A 30 -32.04 -8.21 -18.01
C TYR A 30 -30.72 -8.93 -18.28
N CYS A 31 -29.99 -9.29 -17.23
CA CYS A 31 -28.72 -10.01 -17.35
C CYS A 31 -28.93 -11.43 -17.87
N PHE A 32 -29.97 -12.12 -17.39
CA PHE A 32 -30.31 -13.47 -17.84
C PHE A 32 -30.59 -13.52 -19.35
N LYS A 33 -31.45 -12.62 -19.85
CA LYS A 33 -31.80 -12.55 -21.29
C LYS A 33 -30.61 -12.21 -22.20
N ARG A 34 -29.56 -11.60 -21.66
CA ARG A 34 -28.38 -11.16 -22.42
C ARG A 34 -27.14 -12.01 -22.15
N GLY A 35 -27.24 -13.02 -21.28
CA GLY A 35 -26.12 -13.87 -20.90
C GLY A 35 -25.02 -13.15 -20.09
N PHE A 36 -25.35 -12.06 -19.40
CA PHE A 36 -24.38 -11.35 -18.57
C PHE A 36 -24.28 -11.98 -17.18
N ASN A 37 -23.07 -12.05 -16.64
CA ASN A 37 -22.84 -12.46 -15.25
C ASN A 37 -23.39 -11.37 -14.29
N CYS A 38 -24.51 -11.68 -13.62
CA CYS A 38 -25.23 -10.75 -12.77
C CYS A 38 -24.64 -10.75 -11.36
N VAL A 39 -23.91 -9.70 -11.00
CA VAL A 39 -23.31 -9.53 -9.67
C VAL A 39 -23.97 -8.37 -8.93
N TYR A 40 -24.42 -8.61 -7.69
CA TYR A 40 -24.91 -7.60 -6.76
C TYR A 40 -23.79 -7.18 -5.80
N GLU A 41 -23.66 -5.88 -5.51
CA GLU A 41 -22.72 -5.37 -4.48
C GLU A 41 -23.28 -5.67 -3.09
N ASN A 42 -22.55 -6.45 -2.29
CA ASN A 42 -22.86 -6.67 -0.88
C ASN A 42 -22.18 -5.60 -0.03
N GLU A 43 -22.81 -5.15 1.07
CA GLU A 43 -22.27 -4.12 1.97
C GLU A 43 -20.94 -4.51 2.64
N SER A 44 -20.55 -5.78 2.53
CA SER A 44 -19.27 -6.32 2.98
C SER A 44 -18.07 -5.97 2.07
N ASP A 45 -18.29 -5.43 0.87
CA ASP A 45 -17.21 -5.13 -0.10
C ASP A 45 -16.75 -3.66 -0.10
N SER A 46 -17.38 -2.81 0.70
CA SER A 46 -16.99 -1.41 0.87
C SER A 46 -16.41 -1.19 2.27
N PRO A 47 -15.12 -0.84 2.41
CA PRO A 47 -14.56 -0.51 3.71
C PRO A 47 -15.31 0.73 4.28
N PRO A 48 -15.74 0.70 5.55
CA PRO A 48 -16.39 1.83 6.19
C PRO A 48 -15.32 2.85 6.59
N ILE A 49 -14.99 3.79 5.70
CA ILE A 49 -14.20 4.96 6.08
C ILE A 49 -14.96 6.21 5.63
N SER A 50 -15.46 6.93 6.62
CA SER A 50 -16.08 8.25 6.50
C SER A 50 -15.10 9.23 5.83
N ASP A 51 -15.61 10.14 4.99
CA ASP A 51 -14.81 11.20 4.34
C ASP A 51 -14.22 12.24 5.32
N ASP A 52 -14.51 12.12 6.63
CA ASP A 52 -13.99 13.00 7.67
C ASP A 52 -12.51 12.70 8.01
N VAL A 53 -11.64 13.66 7.67
CA VAL A 53 -10.18 13.62 7.86
C VAL A 53 -9.79 13.37 9.33
N ALA A 54 -10.60 13.84 10.30
CA ALA A 54 -10.34 13.66 11.73
C ALA A 54 -10.65 12.24 12.25
N GLN A 55 -11.45 11.46 11.51
CA GLN A 55 -11.73 10.07 11.86
C GLN A 55 -10.65 9.12 11.35
N VAL A 56 -9.92 9.47 10.28
CA VAL A 56 -8.92 8.58 9.66
C VAL A 56 -7.64 8.42 10.47
N PHE A 57 -7.25 9.45 11.21
CA PHE A 57 -6.10 9.36 12.11
C PHE A 57 -6.41 8.65 13.43
N LYS A 58 -7.64 8.15 13.61
CA LYS A 58 -7.97 7.36 14.79
C LYS A 58 -7.47 5.91 14.61
N PRO A 59 -6.71 5.37 15.58
CA PRO A 59 -6.12 4.03 15.49
C PRO A 59 -7.12 2.90 15.20
N TRP A 60 -8.38 3.05 15.63
CA TRP A 60 -9.45 2.05 15.43
C TRP A 60 -10.15 2.13 14.06
N SER A 61 -9.89 3.16 13.26
CA SER A 61 -10.33 3.19 11.84
C SER A 61 -9.42 2.35 10.93
N LEU A 62 -8.25 1.91 11.45
CA LEU A 62 -7.35 0.96 10.81
C LEU A 62 -7.60 -0.49 11.24
N THR A 63 -8.48 -0.72 12.22
CA THR A 63 -8.91 -2.08 12.63
C THR A 63 -10.11 -2.53 11.80
N LEU A 64 -9.97 -2.63 10.49
CA LEU A 64 -10.91 -3.38 9.66
C LEU A 64 -10.36 -4.79 9.47
N PHE A 65 -10.54 -5.63 10.50
CA PHE A 65 -10.51 -7.08 10.32
C PHE A 65 -11.95 -7.59 10.10
N PRO A 66 -12.36 -7.90 8.86
CA PRO A 66 -13.20 -9.05 8.63
C PRO A 66 -12.30 -10.28 8.52
N MET A 67 -12.61 -11.31 9.31
CA MET A 67 -12.00 -12.63 9.32
C MET A 67 -12.18 -13.39 8.00
N ALA A 68 -11.53 -12.93 6.93
CA ALA A 68 -11.26 -13.65 5.68
C ALA A 68 -10.23 -12.86 4.85
N ILE A 69 -8.94 -13.05 5.13
CA ILE A 69 -7.89 -12.34 4.40
C ILE A 69 -7.50 -13.15 3.17
N SER A 70 -8.15 -12.86 2.04
CA SER A 70 -7.58 -13.21 0.75
C SER A 70 -6.47 -12.20 0.43
N PRO A 71 -5.34 -12.60 -0.19
CA PRO A 71 -4.32 -11.65 -0.64
C PRO A 71 -4.92 -10.48 -1.46
N LEU A 72 -5.95 -10.77 -2.27
CA LEU A 72 -6.65 -9.77 -3.07
C LEU A 72 -7.46 -8.76 -2.22
N THR A 73 -7.99 -9.16 -1.05
CA THR A 73 -8.68 -8.22 -0.16
C THR A 73 -7.70 -7.32 0.57
N LEU A 74 -6.51 -7.84 0.90
CA LEU A 74 -5.43 -7.04 1.48
C LEU A 74 -4.93 -5.97 0.49
N ASP A 75 -4.64 -6.37 -0.75
CA ASP A 75 -4.17 -5.44 -1.80
C ASP A 75 -5.16 -4.29 -2.02
N LYS A 76 -6.46 -4.59 -2.12
CA LYS A 76 -7.52 -3.58 -2.25
C LYS A 76 -7.57 -2.62 -1.07
N THR A 77 -7.47 -3.16 0.14
CA THR A 77 -7.54 -2.37 1.38
C THR A 77 -6.33 -1.45 1.49
N MET A 78 -5.12 -1.97 1.26
CA MET A 78 -3.89 -1.19 1.30
C MET A 78 -3.84 -0.14 0.19
N ALA A 79 -4.26 -0.48 -1.03
CA ALA A 79 -4.34 0.48 -2.13
C ALA A 79 -5.34 1.62 -1.83
N TYR A 80 -6.46 1.31 -1.17
CA TYR A 80 -7.42 2.31 -0.74
C TYR A 80 -6.82 3.26 0.31
N HIS A 81 -6.20 2.71 1.36
CA HIS A 81 -5.53 3.53 2.38
C HIS A 81 -4.42 4.39 1.80
N MET A 82 -3.60 3.82 0.89
CA MET A 82 -2.60 4.57 0.15
C MET A 82 -3.23 5.75 -0.59
N HIS A 83 -4.24 5.49 -1.44
CA HIS A 83 -4.90 6.54 -2.22
C HIS A 83 -5.51 7.63 -1.33
N TYR A 84 -6.18 7.22 -0.24
CA TYR A 84 -6.79 8.16 0.70
C TYR A 84 -5.73 9.05 1.38
N MET A 85 -4.63 8.46 1.86
CA MET A 85 -3.56 9.22 2.52
C MET A 85 -2.93 10.24 1.59
N TYR A 86 -2.62 9.86 0.34
CA TYR A 86 -2.11 10.80 -0.67
C TYR A 86 -3.12 11.94 -0.96
N ARG A 87 -4.43 11.65 -0.94
CA ARG A 87 -5.49 12.66 -1.09
C ARG A 87 -5.50 13.63 0.09
N VAL A 88 -5.45 13.14 1.33
CA VAL A 88 -5.50 13.97 2.55
C VAL A 88 -4.25 14.83 2.73
N VAL A 89 -3.08 14.25 2.45
CA VAL A 89 -1.80 14.98 2.48
C VAL A 89 -1.72 16.02 1.35
N GLY A 90 -2.54 15.89 0.31
CA GLY A 90 -2.56 16.81 -0.83
C GLY A 90 -1.31 16.70 -1.71
N GLN A 91 -0.68 15.51 -1.76
CA GLN A 91 0.54 15.27 -2.54
C GLN A 91 0.30 14.18 -3.58
N SER A 92 0.89 14.31 -4.77
CA SER A 92 0.83 13.23 -5.77
C SER A 92 1.94 12.21 -5.54
N ARG A 93 1.67 10.95 -5.89
CA ARG A 93 2.64 9.83 -5.85
C ARG A 93 3.91 10.12 -6.66
N LEU A 94 3.76 10.74 -7.84
CA LEU A 94 4.90 11.16 -8.67
C LEU A 94 5.76 12.24 -7.99
N GLN A 95 5.13 13.24 -7.38
CA GLN A 95 5.86 14.28 -6.65
C GLN A 95 6.54 13.72 -5.40
N ALA A 96 5.91 12.79 -4.68
CA ALA A 96 6.52 12.08 -3.56
C ALA A 96 7.74 11.26 -4.00
N GLY A 97 7.60 10.45 -5.05
CA GLY A 97 8.71 9.69 -5.61
C GLY A 97 9.89 10.58 -6.01
N LYS A 98 9.62 11.67 -6.74
CA LYS A 98 10.66 12.64 -7.11
C LYS A 98 11.36 13.24 -5.89
N ARG A 99 10.60 13.71 -4.89
CA ARG A 99 11.18 14.29 -3.66
C ARG A 99 12.00 13.27 -2.86
N PHE A 100 11.59 12.01 -2.88
CA PHE A 100 12.32 10.93 -2.22
C PHE A 100 13.68 10.72 -2.87
N LEU A 101 13.71 10.55 -4.20
CA LEU A 101 14.95 10.40 -4.97
C LEU A 101 15.84 11.63 -4.83
N ASP A 102 15.23 12.82 -4.88
CA ASP A 102 15.95 14.07 -4.85
C ASP A 102 16.50 14.38 -3.46
N ASN A 103 15.91 13.92 -2.35
CA ASN A 103 16.34 14.34 -0.99
C ASN A 103 16.70 13.15 -0.09
N PHE A 104 15.72 12.31 0.25
CA PHE A 104 15.90 11.23 1.22
C PHE A 104 16.91 10.18 0.74
N GLN A 105 16.84 9.83 -0.55
CA GLN A 105 17.70 8.81 -1.15
C GLN A 105 19.19 9.19 -1.15
N ARG A 106 19.54 10.49 -1.08
CA ARG A 106 20.94 10.90 -0.96
C ARG A 106 21.58 10.45 0.35
N TRP A 107 20.78 10.32 1.40
CA TRP A 107 21.23 9.86 2.71
C TRP A 107 21.02 8.35 2.90
N LEU A 108 19.95 7.79 2.30
CA LEU A 108 19.65 6.36 2.39
C LEU A 108 19.24 5.76 1.03
N PRO A 109 20.19 5.26 0.23
CA PRO A 109 19.93 4.67 -1.07
C PRO A 109 19.37 3.24 -0.94
N VAL A 110 18.06 3.15 -0.69
CA VAL A 110 17.36 1.87 -0.44
C VAL A 110 16.51 1.37 -1.60
N ILE A 111 16.13 2.25 -2.54
CA ILE A 111 15.34 1.91 -3.73
C ILE A 111 16.09 2.36 -4.99
N ALA A 112 16.19 1.51 -6.00
CA ALA A 112 16.69 1.94 -7.29
C ALA A 112 15.69 2.91 -7.95
N PRO A 113 16.14 4.04 -8.55
CA PRO A 113 15.24 5.01 -9.17
C PRO A 113 14.26 4.37 -10.15
N ARG A 114 14.74 3.48 -11.03
CA ARG A 114 13.89 2.80 -12.03
C ARG A 114 12.75 2.00 -11.38
N CYS A 115 13.08 1.19 -10.37
CA CYS A 115 12.08 0.40 -9.65
C CYS A 115 11.04 1.28 -8.95
N LEU A 116 11.44 2.43 -8.39
CA LEU A 116 10.47 3.35 -7.78
C LEU A 116 9.50 3.94 -8.82
N HIS A 117 10.01 4.33 -10.00
CA HIS A 117 9.16 4.82 -11.09
C HIS A 117 8.16 3.74 -11.54
N GLU A 118 8.63 2.50 -11.74
CA GLU A 118 7.78 1.37 -12.11
C GLU A 118 6.67 1.12 -11.08
N HIS A 119 6.99 1.10 -9.77
CA HIS A 119 5.99 0.96 -8.72
C HIS A 119 4.94 2.09 -8.76
N ILE A 120 5.36 3.33 -9.03
CA ILE A 120 4.44 4.47 -9.13
C ILE A 120 3.54 4.32 -10.36
N GLU A 121 4.09 3.99 -11.52
CA GLU A 121 3.33 3.80 -12.77
C GLU A 121 2.30 2.67 -12.64
N LEU A 122 2.73 1.51 -12.12
CA LEU A 122 1.84 0.37 -11.88
C LEU A 122 0.72 0.73 -10.90
N SER A 123 1.03 1.50 -9.85
CA SER A 123 0.01 1.95 -8.91
C SER A 123 -1.02 2.91 -9.54
N GLN A 124 -0.63 3.65 -10.59
CA GLN A 124 -1.54 4.56 -11.31
C GLN A 124 -2.44 3.81 -12.29
N GLN A 125 -1.92 2.75 -12.91
CA GLN A 125 -2.62 2.00 -13.95
C GLN A 125 -3.50 0.87 -13.39
N GLY A 126 -3.22 0.38 -12.19
CA GLY A 126 -3.90 -0.79 -11.64
C GLY A 126 -3.94 -0.83 -10.13
N LEU A 127 -4.28 -2.01 -9.60
CA LEU A 127 -4.27 -2.29 -8.17
C LEU A 127 -2.84 -2.66 -7.76
N PRO A 128 -2.13 -1.81 -6.98
CA PRO A 128 -0.82 -2.18 -6.46
C PRO A 128 -0.94 -3.29 -5.42
N GLY A 129 0.12 -4.10 -5.30
CA GLY A 129 0.27 -5.02 -4.18
C GLY A 129 0.29 -4.28 -2.84
N ALA A 130 -0.12 -4.95 -1.78
CA ALA A 130 -0.14 -4.40 -0.44
C ALA A 130 1.25 -3.98 0.07
N ASP A 131 2.29 -4.71 -0.28
CA ASP A 131 3.68 -4.37 0.02
C ASP A 131 4.16 -3.09 -0.70
N VAL A 132 3.85 -2.95 -1.99
CA VAL A 132 4.12 -1.73 -2.76
C VAL A 132 3.30 -0.54 -2.22
N SER A 133 2.06 -0.77 -1.80
CA SER A 133 1.20 0.26 -1.21
C SER A 133 1.81 0.83 0.08
N VAL A 134 2.32 -0.04 0.96
CA VAL A 134 3.00 0.36 2.19
C VAL A 134 4.35 1.03 1.90
N LEU A 135 5.10 0.57 0.89
CA LEU A 135 6.32 1.23 0.42
C LEU A 135 6.05 2.67 -0.02
N LEU A 136 5.02 2.88 -0.85
CA LEU A 136 4.64 4.21 -1.30
C LEU A 136 4.11 5.07 -0.15
N LEU A 137 3.46 4.50 0.85
CA LEU A 137 3.07 5.21 2.07
C LEU A 137 4.29 5.64 2.91
N ALA A 138 5.31 4.80 3.05
CA ALA A 138 6.57 5.17 3.72
C ALA A 138 7.31 6.30 2.98
N VAL A 139 7.34 6.23 1.64
CA VAL A 139 7.84 7.31 0.78
C VAL A 139 7.04 8.60 0.99
N CYS A 140 5.71 8.50 1.13
CA CYS A 140 4.87 9.65 1.44
C CYS A 140 5.28 10.30 2.77
N LEU A 141 5.40 9.52 3.84
CA LEU A 141 5.76 9.98 5.19
C LEU A 141 7.06 10.80 5.21
N VAL A 142 8.12 10.29 4.59
CA VAL A 142 9.44 10.97 4.60
C VAL A 142 9.53 12.14 3.64
N THR A 143 8.53 12.34 2.77
CA THR A 143 8.48 13.46 1.81
C THR A 143 7.39 14.48 2.12
N LEU A 144 6.70 14.31 3.25
CA LEU A 144 5.76 15.29 3.79
C LEU A 144 6.42 16.65 3.94
N ARG A 145 5.74 17.70 3.50
CA ARG A 145 6.16 19.07 3.76
C ARG A 145 5.52 19.54 5.06
N SER A 146 6.35 20.08 5.94
CA SER A 146 5.89 20.99 6.99
C SER A 146 5.43 22.29 6.31
N GLY A 147 4.16 22.40 5.93
CA GLY A 147 3.65 23.61 5.27
C GLY A 147 2.43 23.42 4.37
N GLY A 148 1.39 22.76 4.89
CA GLY A 148 0.02 22.90 4.39
C GLY A 148 -0.80 23.71 5.40
N ASP A 149 -1.87 24.37 4.93
CA ASP A 149 -2.77 25.30 5.65
C ASP A 149 -3.63 24.66 6.77
N LEU A 150 -3.14 23.58 7.40
CA LEU A 150 -3.84 22.71 8.32
C LEU A 150 -3.03 22.49 9.59
N GLY A 151 -3.30 23.28 10.63
CA GLY A 151 -2.87 23.00 12.02
C GLY A 151 -1.35 22.82 12.23
N ASP A 152 -0.97 22.46 13.47
CA ASP A 152 0.42 22.22 13.85
C ASP A 152 1.05 21.10 12.99
N PRO A 153 2.09 21.39 12.18
CA PRO A 153 2.75 20.42 11.31
C PRO A 153 3.26 19.17 12.04
N LEU A 154 3.62 19.30 13.32
CA LEU A 154 4.15 18.18 14.13
C LEU A 154 3.09 17.13 14.42
N PHE A 155 1.84 17.56 14.66
CA PHE A 155 0.72 16.65 14.90
C PHE A 155 0.39 15.82 13.65
N HIS A 156 0.49 16.44 12.46
CA HIS A 156 0.24 15.77 11.19
C HIS A 156 1.28 14.68 10.89
N HIS A 157 2.57 14.99 11.07
CA HIS A 157 3.66 14.03 10.86
C HIS A 157 3.58 12.82 11.81
N SER A 158 3.28 13.05 13.10
CA SER A 158 3.11 11.97 14.07
C SER A 158 1.90 11.10 13.76
N ALA A 159 0.77 11.69 13.35
CA ALA A 159 -0.44 10.94 13.01
C ALA A 159 -0.24 10.08 11.75
N VAL A 160 0.37 10.65 10.70
CA VAL A 160 0.70 9.91 9.48
C VAL A 160 1.68 8.78 9.78
N HIS A 161 2.70 9.01 10.60
CA HIS A 161 3.66 7.97 11.02
C HIS A 161 2.96 6.79 11.70
N VAL A 162 2.10 7.04 12.69
CA VAL A 162 1.35 5.99 13.37
C VAL A 162 0.50 5.20 12.39
N THR A 163 -0.22 5.88 11.48
CA THR A 163 -1.05 5.21 10.45
C THR A 163 -0.20 4.32 9.54
N VAL A 164 0.91 4.85 8.99
CA VAL A 164 1.79 4.09 8.09
C VAL A 164 2.40 2.89 8.82
N LYS A 165 2.79 3.06 10.09
CA LYS A 165 3.33 1.98 10.91
C LYS A 165 2.31 0.88 11.19
N THR A 166 1.07 1.24 11.49
CA THR A 166 -0.01 0.25 11.69
C THR A 166 -0.29 -0.53 10.41
N LEU A 167 -0.39 0.14 9.26
CA LEU A 167 -0.58 -0.51 7.96
C LEU A 167 0.59 -1.42 7.59
N HIS A 168 1.82 -0.98 7.86
CA HIS A 168 3.02 -1.80 7.67
C HIS A 168 2.99 -3.06 8.54
N ALA A 169 2.66 -2.93 9.83
CA ALA A 169 2.56 -4.07 10.73
C ALA A 169 1.47 -5.08 10.29
N GLN A 170 0.35 -4.59 9.75
CA GLN A 170 -0.69 -5.46 9.18
C GLN A 170 -0.18 -6.25 7.98
N VAL A 171 0.46 -5.58 7.02
CA VAL A 171 1.04 -6.24 5.85
C VAL A 171 2.11 -7.24 6.27
N GLN A 172 2.99 -6.87 7.22
CA GLN A 172 4.02 -7.76 7.77
C GLN A 172 3.44 -9.01 8.44
N ALA A 173 2.27 -8.90 9.10
CA ALA A 173 1.65 -10.04 9.78
C ALA A 173 0.98 -11.03 8.81
N ILE A 174 0.63 -10.61 7.61
CA ILE A 174 -0.19 -11.38 6.68
C ILE A 174 0.61 -11.89 5.48
N MET A 175 1.54 -11.08 4.97
CA MET A 175 2.29 -11.39 3.75
C MET A 175 3.62 -12.07 4.03
N HIS A 176 4.12 -12.80 3.03
CA HIS A 176 5.51 -13.24 3.01
C HIS A 176 6.45 -12.05 2.90
N ALA A 177 7.67 -12.20 3.42
CA ALA A 177 8.71 -11.19 3.30
C ALA A 177 8.98 -10.87 1.82
N SER A 178 8.94 -9.58 1.47
CA SER A 178 9.25 -9.09 0.12
C SER A 178 10.24 -7.94 0.18
N ILE A 179 10.93 -7.67 -0.93
CA ILE A 179 11.90 -6.56 -1.02
C ILE A 179 11.20 -5.23 -0.75
N ALA A 180 10.00 -5.01 -1.33
CA ALA A 180 9.23 -3.78 -1.12
C ALA A 180 8.84 -3.59 0.35
N LEU A 181 8.45 -4.67 1.04
CA LEU A 181 8.13 -4.63 2.46
C LEU A 181 9.37 -4.29 3.31
N ILE A 182 10.52 -4.92 3.02
CA ILE A 182 11.80 -4.61 3.69
C ILE A 182 12.19 -3.15 3.47
N GLN A 183 12.15 -2.67 2.23
CA GLN A 183 12.47 -1.28 1.89
C GLN A 183 11.56 -0.30 2.65
N SER A 184 10.26 -0.61 2.75
CA SER A 184 9.31 0.23 3.49
C SER A 184 9.62 0.30 4.98
N GLY A 185 10.00 -0.83 5.59
CA GLY A 185 10.37 -0.89 7.01
C GLY A 185 11.71 -0.19 7.30
N VAL A 186 12.67 -0.27 6.38
CA VAL A 186 13.94 0.46 6.48
C VAL A 186 13.69 1.97 6.45
N ILE A 187 12.86 2.46 5.51
CA ILE A 187 12.47 3.88 5.44
C ILE A 187 11.76 4.32 6.74
N LEU A 188 10.84 3.49 7.25
CA LEU A 188 10.13 3.76 8.49
C LEU A 188 11.08 3.85 9.70
N SER A 189 12.02 2.91 9.82
CA SER A 189 13.01 2.90 10.90
C SER A 189 13.91 4.14 10.87
N ALA A 190 14.31 4.58 9.67
CA ALA A 190 15.07 5.80 9.49
C ALA A 190 14.29 7.04 9.91
N TYR A 191 13.00 7.12 9.59
CA TYR A 191 12.13 8.21 10.05
C TYR A 191 12.01 8.23 11.58
N GLU A 192 11.80 7.07 12.19
CA GLU A 192 11.72 6.93 13.66
C GLU A 192 13.02 7.37 14.33
N TYR A 193 14.16 6.98 13.76
CA TYR A 193 15.47 7.42 14.23
C TYR A 193 15.64 8.94 14.13
N ALA A 194 15.30 9.54 12.97
CA ALA A 194 15.42 10.97 12.72
C ALA A 194 14.49 11.82 13.62
N THR A 195 13.36 11.26 14.05
CA THR A 195 12.41 11.92 14.98
C THR A 195 12.72 11.67 16.46
N GLY A 196 13.80 10.94 16.78
CA GLY A 196 14.24 10.66 18.15
C GLY A 196 13.56 9.46 18.83
N GLN A 197 12.76 8.68 18.10
CA GLN A 197 12.11 7.47 18.60
C GLN A 197 13.04 6.25 18.46
N THR A 198 14.18 6.27 19.15
CA THR A 198 15.27 5.29 18.96
C THR A 198 14.83 3.85 19.20
N ASP A 199 14.11 3.57 20.30
CA ASP A 199 13.69 2.20 20.65
C ASP A 199 12.78 1.61 19.59
N SER A 200 11.86 2.44 19.07
CA SER A 200 10.99 2.09 17.97
C SER A 200 11.78 1.78 16.70
N ALA A 201 12.73 2.64 16.34
CA ALA A 201 13.57 2.48 15.16
C ALA A 201 14.36 1.16 15.23
N TYR A 202 14.91 0.83 16.40
CA TYR A 202 15.63 -0.43 16.65
C TYR A 202 14.74 -1.66 16.43
N ILE A 203 13.49 -1.64 16.90
CA ILE A 203 12.54 -2.74 16.68
C ILE A 203 12.21 -2.88 15.19
N SER A 204 11.90 -1.76 14.53
CA SER A 204 11.54 -1.73 13.11
C SER A 204 12.68 -2.26 12.21
N ILE A 205 13.92 -1.81 12.45
CA ILE A 205 15.07 -2.28 11.66
C ILE A 205 15.40 -3.76 11.94
N ALA A 206 15.26 -4.23 13.19
CA ALA A 206 15.48 -5.63 13.53
C ALA A 206 14.49 -6.57 12.81
N ALA A 207 13.24 -6.14 12.63
CA ALA A 207 12.26 -6.88 11.83
C ALA A 207 12.68 -6.94 10.35
N CYS A 208 13.18 -5.82 9.79
CA CYS A 208 13.69 -5.77 8.42
C CYS A 208 14.88 -6.71 8.20
N ILE A 209 15.81 -6.79 9.15
CA ILE A 209 16.96 -7.71 9.09
C ILE A 209 16.48 -9.16 9.00
N ARG A 210 15.52 -9.57 9.84
CA ARG A 210 14.95 -10.93 9.80
C ARG A 210 14.24 -11.21 8.48
N MET A 211 13.47 -10.26 7.97
CA MET A 211 12.83 -10.40 6.64
C MET A 211 13.86 -10.52 5.52
N ALA A 212 14.96 -9.77 5.57
CA ALA A 212 16.03 -9.83 4.58
C ALA A 212 16.76 -11.18 4.56
N GLN A 213 16.94 -11.80 5.73
CA GLN A 213 17.46 -13.17 5.85
C GLN A 213 16.51 -14.18 5.21
N VAL A 214 15.20 -14.05 5.43
CA VAL A 214 14.19 -14.94 4.81
C VAL A 214 14.16 -14.80 3.29
N VAL A 215 14.31 -13.58 2.76
CA VAL A 215 14.38 -13.32 1.31
C VAL A 215 15.72 -13.76 0.69
N GLY A 216 16.76 -13.98 1.50
CA GLY A 216 18.08 -14.38 1.02
C GLY A 216 18.90 -13.23 0.42
N VAL A 217 18.73 -12.00 0.93
CA VAL A 217 19.45 -10.82 0.43
C VAL A 217 20.96 -10.96 0.60
N GLU A 218 21.41 -11.57 1.69
CA GLU A 218 22.83 -11.85 1.97
C GLU A 218 23.46 -12.73 0.88
N THR A 219 22.78 -13.82 0.50
CA THR A 219 23.25 -14.71 -0.56
C THR A 219 23.29 -14.01 -1.92
N ALA A 220 22.37 -13.08 -2.18
CA ALA A 220 22.39 -12.27 -3.39
C ALA A 220 23.58 -11.29 -3.39
N TYR A 221 23.89 -10.69 -2.24
CA TYR A 221 25.03 -9.79 -2.07
C TYR A 221 26.38 -10.51 -2.27
N GLU A 222 26.56 -11.68 -1.69
CA GLU A 222 27.77 -12.50 -1.86
C GLU A 222 28.00 -12.89 -3.33
N LYS A 223 26.93 -13.30 -4.03
CA LYS A 223 26.99 -13.62 -5.46
C LYS A 223 27.37 -12.41 -6.32
N LEU A 224 26.83 -11.23 -6.02
CA LEU A 224 27.20 -9.98 -6.69
C LEU A 224 28.68 -9.65 -6.49
N GLY A 225 29.20 -9.82 -5.27
CA GLY A 225 30.62 -9.64 -4.96
C GLY A 225 31.51 -10.59 -5.75
N ALA A 226 31.15 -11.87 -5.82
CA ALA A 226 31.88 -12.86 -6.61
C ALA A 226 31.91 -12.51 -8.12
N VAL A 227 30.77 -12.10 -8.69
CA VAL A 227 30.67 -11.70 -10.10
C VAL A 227 31.48 -10.43 -10.40
N GLN A 228 31.46 -9.46 -9.48
CA GLN A 228 32.26 -8.24 -9.63
C GLN A 228 33.76 -8.54 -9.57
N GLU A 229 34.19 -9.46 -8.70
CA GLU A 229 35.59 -9.87 -8.61
C GLU A 229 36.03 -10.63 -9.88
N GLU A 230 35.21 -11.55 -10.39
CA GLU A 230 35.48 -12.23 -11.67
C GLU A 230 35.60 -11.24 -12.84
N THR A 231 34.69 -10.27 -12.93
CA THR A 231 34.71 -9.23 -13.98
C THR A 231 35.96 -8.35 -13.87
N ARG A 232 36.39 -8.04 -12.64
CA ARG A 232 37.59 -7.25 -12.36
C ARG A 232 38.86 -8.00 -12.73
N LEU A 233 38.93 -9.30 -12.44
CA LEU A 233 40.06 -10.15 -12.80
C LEU A 233 40.20 -10.30 -14.33
N GLN A 234 39.08 -10.45 -15.04
CA GLN A 234 39.06 -10.50 -16.51
C GLN A 234 39.52 -9.18 -17.14
N ALA A 235 39.10 -8.04 -16.58
CA ALA A 235 39.52 -6.72 -17.07
C ALA A 235 41.00 -6.38 -16.81
N THR A 236 41.67 -7.08 -15.88
CA THR A 236 43.12 -6.93 -15.62
C THR A 236 44.00 -7.92 -16.39
N SER A 237 43.38 -8.86 -17.09
CA SER A 237 44.08 -9.88 -17.90
C SER A 237 44.18 -9.54 -19.40
N GLU A 238 43.57 -8.43 -19.82
CA GLU A 238 43.72 -7.80 -21.14
C GLU A 238 44.71 -6.63 -21.10
#